data_AF-A0A8J2TKG5-F1
#
_entry.id   AF-A0A8J2TKG5-F1
#
_cell.length_a   1.000
_cell.length_b   1.000
_cell.length_c   1.000
_cell.angle_alpha   90.00
_cell.angle_beta   90.00
_cell.angle_gamma   90.00
#
_symmetry.space_group_name_H-M   'P 1'
#
loop_
_entity.id
_entity.type
_entity.pdbx_description
1 polymer ?
#
loop_
_entity_poly.entity_id
_entity_poly.type
_entity_poly.pdbx_seq_one_letter_code
_entity_poly.pdbx_strand_id
1 'polypeptide(L)' 'MNFKYTNAEIVVNATRLEKPPRMDEINYELRIYSNDNNLNIDLLKKNIENFGTIFNTVKLSCSIIGEIKIISS' A
#
# COMPACT_ATOMS: atom_id res chain seq x y z
N MET A 1 -5.13 7.34 -15.17
CA MET A 1 -4.63 8.13 -14.03
C MET A 1 -3.58 9.08 -14.56
N ASN A 2 -3.90 10.35 -14.73
CA ASN A 2 -2.92 11.38 -15.13
C ASN A 2 -2.61 12.25 -13.92
N PHE A 3 -1.90 11.68 -12.95
CA PHE A 3 -1.33 12.45 -11.83
C PHE A 3 0.18 12.49 -11.97
N LYS A 4 0.80 13.57 -11.51
CA LYS A 4 2.26 13.69 -11.48
C LYS A 4 2.78 13.34 -10.10
N TYR A 5 3.84 12.56 -10.04
CA TYR A 5 4.59 12.32 -8.81
C TYR A 5 6.08 12.25 -9.16
N THR A 6 6.93 12.59 -8.21
CA THR A 6 8.40 12.59 -8.37
C THR A 6 8.99 11.29 -7.88
N ASN A 7 8.49 10.78 -6.76
CA ASN A 7 8.98 9.58 -6.11
C ASN A 7 7.85 8.85 -5.37
N ALA A 8 8.04 7.56 -5.10
CA ALA A 8 7.19 6.77 -4.24
C ALA A 8 8.05 5.92 -3.30
N GLU A 9 7.70 5.87 -2.03
CA GLU A 9 8.35 5.05 -1.01
C GLU A 9 7.30 4.21 -0.30
N ILE A 10 7.62 2.96 0.01
CA ILE A 10 6.74 2.10 0.81
C ILE A 10 7.51 1.54 2.01
N VAL A 11 6.92 1.66 3.19
CA VAL A 11 7.39 1.01 4.40
C VAL A 11 6.41 -0.11 4.73
N VAL A 12 6.94 -1.31 4.94
CA VAL A 12 6.13 -2.51 5.21
C VAL A 12 6.61 -3.18 6.48
N ASN A 13 5.68 -3.41 7.42
CA ASN A 13 5.90 -4.18 8.63
C ASN A 13 5.00 -5.41 8.59
N ALA A 14 5.52 -6.57 8.98
CA ALA A 14 4.78 -7.82 8.94
C ALA A 14 4.92 -8.63 10.22
N THR A 15 3.82 -9.23 10.66
CA THR A 15 3.77 -10.16 11.79
C THR A 15 3.70 -11.59 11.27
N ARG A 16 4.63 -12.42 11.73
CA ARG A 16 4.66 -13.85 11.45
C ARG A 16 4.45 -14.63 12.76
N LEU A 17 3.54 -15.58 12.73
CA LEU A 17 3.37 -16.57 13.78
C LEU A 17 4.27 -17.77 13.50
N GLU A 18 4.83 -18.37 14.54
CA GLU A 18 5.76 -19.50 14.39
C GLU A 18 5.07 -20.88 14.48
N LYS A 19 3.92 -20.98 15.16
CA LYS A 19 3.24 -22.25 15.45
C LYS A 19 1.71 -22.15 15.33
N PRO A 20 1.09 -22.67 14.24
CA PRO A 20 1.74 -23.10 13.00
C PRO A 20 2.36 -21.88 12.27
N PRO A 21 3.42 -22.08 11.45
CA PRO A 21 4.10 -21.00 10.77
C PRO A 21 3.21 -20.36 9.72
N ARG A 22 2.87 -19.08 9.88
CA ARG A 22 2.07 -18.31 8.91
C ARG A 22 2.28 -16.80 9.05
N MET A 23 2.03 -16.04 7.99
CA MET A 23 1.86 -14.59 8.11
C MET A 23 0.47 -14.31 8.70
N ASP A 24 0.41 -13.35 9.62
CA ASP A 24 -0.82 -12.97 10.32
C ASP A 24 -1.30 -11.62 9.83
N GLU A 25 -0.40 -10.64 9.83
CA GLU A 25 -0.72 -9.26 9.50
C GLU A 25 0.42 -8.56 8.75
N ILE A 26 0.05 -7.67 7.83
CA ILE A 26 0.95 -6.72 7.19
C ILE A 26 0.38 -5.31 7.35
N ASN A 27 1.21 -4.40 7.83
CA ASN A 27 0.94 -2.96 7.90
C ASN A 27 1.86 -2.23 6.93
N TYR A 28 1.30 -1.45 6.01
CA TYR A 28 2.09 -0.65 5.09
C TYR A 28 1.75 0.84 5.12
N GLU A 29 2.75 1.68 4.86
CA GLU A 29 2.61 3.10 4.58
C GLU A 29 3.22 3.38 3.21
N LEU A 30 2.38 3.78 2.25
CA LEU A 30 2.81 4.20 0.92
C LEU A 30 2.87 5.73 0.87
N ARG A 31 4.07 6.26 0.67
CA ARG A 31 4.34 7.69 0.55
C ARG A 31 4.51 8.04 -0.92
N ILE A 32 3.67 8.94 -1.41
CA ILE A 32 3.75 9.48 -2.77
C ILE A 32 4.23 10.91 -2.68
N TYR A 33 5.39 11.19 -3.26
CA TYR A 33 5.97 12.53 -3.30
C TYR A 33 5.38 13.27 -4.50
N SER A 34 4.54 14.27 -4.22
CA SER A 34 3.81 15.00 -5.25
C SER A 34 3.34 16.37 -4.75
N ASN A 35 3.36 17.35 -5.65
CA ASN A 35 2.75 18.67 -5.48
C ASN A 35 1.42 18.78 -6.26
N ASP A 36 0.92 17.67 -6.81
CA ASP A 36 -0.36 17.63 -7.52
C ASP A 36 -1.50 17.43 -6.53
N ASN A 37 -2.19 18.53 -6.23
CA ASN A 37 -3.35 18.52 -5.33
C ASN A 37 -4.56 17.75 -5.88
N ASN A 38 -4.54 17.33 -7.15
CA ASN A 38 -5.62 16.53 -7.76
C ASN A 38 -5.41 15.03 -7.59
N LEU A 39 -4.32 14.60 -6.93
CA LEU A 39 -4.07 13.18 -6.72
C LEU A 39 -5.17 12.56 -5.85
N ASN A 40 -5.98 11.70 -6.46
CA ASN A 40 -7.07 11.01 -5.78
C ASN A 40 -6.55 9.77 -5.04
N ILE A 41 -6.27 9.93 -3.75
CA ILE A 41 -5.73 8.88 -2.88
C ILE A 41 -6.68 7.69 -2.79
N ASP A 42 -7.99 7.94 -2.65
CA ASP A 42 -9.00 6.88 -2.53
C ASP A 42 -9.05 6.00 -3.79
N LEU A 43 -8.98 6.62 -4.97
CA LEU A 43 -8.96 5.89 -6.24
C LEU A 43 -7.65 5.11 -6.41
N LEU A 44 -6.51 5.69 -6.00
CA LEU A 44 -5.23 4.98 -5.99
C LEU A 44 -5.28 3.76 -5.08
N LYS A 45 -5.80 3.91 -3.86
CA LYS A 45 -5.98 2.80 -2.92
C LYS A 45 -6.87 1.71 -3.50
N LYS A 46 -8.05 2.09 -4.04
CA LYS A 46 -8.96 1.14 -4.71
C LYS A 46 -8.29 0.42 -5.88
N ASN A 47 -7.48 1.11 -6.67
CA ASN A 47 -6.77 0.49 -7.79
C ASN A 47 -5.72 -0.51 -7.32
N ILE A 48 -4.97 -0.22 -6.24
CA ILE A 48 -4.05 -1.18 -5.63
C ILE A 48 -4.81 -2.40 -5.11
N GLU A 49 -5.94 -2.19 -4.43
CA GLU A 49 -6.74 -3.27 -3.86
C GLU A 49 -7.44 -4.14 -4.91
N ASN A 50 -7.80 -3.58 -6.06
CA ASN A 50 -8.49 -4.33 -7.13
C ASN A 50 -7.52 -4.97 -8.11
N PHE A 51 -6.43 -4.27 -8.47
CA PHE A 51 -5.56 -4.65 -9.58
C PHE A 51 -4.13 -5.01 -9.16
N GLY A 52 -3.75 -4.81 -7.90
CA GLY A 52 -2.42 -5.12 -7.40
C GLY A 52 -2.20 -6.63 -7.31
N THR A 53 -1.44 -7.22 -8.23
CA THR A 53 -1.20 -8.68 -8.28
C THR A 53 -0.59 -9.20 -6.98
N ILE A 54 0.51 -8.59 -6.51
CA ILE A 54 1.18 -9.01 -5.26
C ILE A 54 0.28 -8.76 -4.05
N PHE A 55 -0.36 -7.59 -3.99
CA PHE A 55 -1.30 -7.25 -2.93
C PHE A 55 -2.41 -8.32 -2.81
N ASN A 56 -3.02 -8.68 -3.93
CA ASN A 56 -4.09 -9.67 -4.00
C ASN A 56 -3.60 -11.06 -3.60
N THR A 57 -2.41 -11.48 -4.04
CA THR A 57 -1.82 -12.77 -3.64
C THR A 57 -1.60 -12.82 -2.13
N VAL A 58 -1.03 -11.78 -1.54
CA VAL A 58 -0.71 -11.74 -0.11
C VAL A 58 -1.97 -11.61 0.76
N LYS A 59 -3.00 -10.90 0.27
CA LYS A 59 -4.29 -10.74 0.93
C LYS A 59 -5.04 -12.06 1.14
N LEU A 60 -4.76 -13.07 0.31
CA LEU A 60 -5.31 -14.42 0.51
C LEU A 60 -4.71 -15.15 1.72
N SER A 61 -3.56 -14.69 2.22
CA SER A 61 -2.78 -15.38 3.23
C SER A 61 -2.74 -14.66 4.58
N CYS A 62 -2.99 -13.36 4.64
CA CYS A 62 -2.92 -12.56 5.87
C CYS A 62 -3.76 -11.28 5.77
N SER A 63 -4.01 -10.65 6.92
CA SER A 63 -4.64 -9.34 6.99
C SER A 63 -3.68 -8.28 6.46
N ILE A 64 -4.16 -7.38 5.60
CA ILE A 64 -3.36 -6.25 5.12
C ILE A 64 -4.07 -4.95 5.50
N ILE A 65 -3.37 -4.11 6.25
CA ILE A 65 -3.81 -2.79 6.66
C ILE A 65 -2.83 -1.79 6.06
N GLY A 66 -3.33 -0.71 5.48
CA GLY A 66 -2.43 0.29 4.94
C GLY A 66 -3.04 1.64 4.66
N GLU A 67 -2.14 2.62 4.68
CA GLU A 67 -2.41 4.02 4.46
C GLU A 67 -1.54 4.53 3.31
N ILE A 68 -2.09 5.47 2.54
CA ILE A 68 -1.36 6.18 1.48
C ILE A 68 -1.29 7.65 1.88
N LYS A 69 -0.08 8.21 1.91
CA LYS A 69 0.19 9.61 2.26
C LYS A 69 0.80 10.35 1.07
N ILE A 70 0.33 11.56 0.82
CA ILE A 70 1.01 12.48 -0.08
C ILE A 70 2.02 13.29 0.73
N ILE A 71 3.26 13.31 0.26
CA ILE A 71 4.32 14.14 0.83
C ILE A 71 4.62 15.24 -0.19
N SER A 72 4.52 16.49 0.21
CA SER A 72 4.93 17.62 -0.63
C SER A 72 6.45 17.56 -0.83
N SER A 73 6.90 17.69 -2.08
CA SER A 73 8.31 17.51 -2.48
C SER A 73 8.82 18.65 -3.35
#